data_AF-A0A2I0NJA7-F1
#
_entry.id   AF-A0A2I0NJA7-F1
#
_cell.length_a   1.000
_cell.length_b   1.000
_cell.length_c   1.000
_cell.angle_alpha   90.00
_cell.angle_beta   90.00
_cell.angle_gamma   90.00
#
_symmetry.space_group_name_H-M   'P 1'
#
loop_
_entity.id
_entity.type
_entity.pdbx_description
1 polymer ?
#
loop_
_entity_poly.entity_id
_entity_poly.type
_entity_poly.pdbx_seq_one_letter_code
_entity_poly.pdbx_strand_id
1 'polypeptide(L)'
;MPVSVKLPVEQGTIQLVINELHRRLAEYKLMAKMFQKRYKMDFDEFKSKKVVESLDYSFEVEEDYCDWELALDGIQTISAELKKLAKYS
;
A
#
# COMPACT_ATOMS: atom_id res chain seq x y z
N MET A 1 14.58 -25.31 -31.84
CA MET A 1 14.19 -24.22 -30.90
C MET A 1 12.98 -24.72 -30.13
N PRO A 2 13.04 -25.06 -28.84
CA PRO A 2 11.83 -25.41 -28.11
C PRO A 2 11.10 -24.11 -27.76
N VAL A 3 9.84 -24.00 -28.18
CA VAL A 3 8.92 -22.96 -27.75
C VAL A 3 8.50 -23.31 -26.32
N SER A 4 8.90 -22.51 -25.34
CA SER A 4 8.41 -22.63 -23.97
C SER A 4 6.93 -22.25 -23.93
N VAL A 5 6.06 -23.25 -24.04
CA VAL A 5 4.62 -23.10 -23.81
C VAL A 5 4.42 -22.95 -22.30
N LYS A 6 4.15 -21.73 -21.82
CA LYS A 6 3.74 -21.52 -20.43
C LYS A 6 2.44 -22.28 -20.18
N LEU A 7 2.42 -23.14 -19.17
CA LEU A 7 1.27 -23.98 -18.84
C LEU A 7 0.10 -23.11 -18.33
N PRO A 8 -1.16 -23.39 -18.69
CA PRO A 8 -2.34 -22.61 -18.30
C PRO A 8 -2.49 -22.39 -16.77
N VAL A 9 -1.97 -23.33 -15.98
CA VAL A 9 -1.98 -23.27 -14.50
C VAL A 9 -1.11 -22.12 -13.98
N GLU A 10 0.01 -21.81 -14.63
CA GLU A 10 0.90 -20.71 -14.24
C GLU A 10 0.25 -19.35 -14.49
N GLN A 11 -0.47 -19.21 -15.61
CA GLN A 11 -1.22 -17.99 -15.93
C GLN A 11 -2.36 -17.74 -14.95
N GLY A 12 -3.14 -18.78 -14.61
CA GLY A 12 -4.20 -18.67 -13.61
C GLY A 12 -3.66 -18.29 -12.22
N THR A 13 -2.51 -18.85 -11.83
CA THR A 13 -1.86 -18.54 -10.55
C THR A 13 -1.36 -17.09 -10.51
N ILE A 14 -0.74 -16.59 -11.58
CA ILE A 14 -0.29 -15.20 -11.67
C ILE A 14 -1.48 -14.23 -11.56
N GLN A 15 -2.60 -14.55 -12.23
CA GLN A 15 -3.78 -13.69 -12.17
C GLN A 15 -4.37 -13.60 -10.76
N LEU A 16 -4.37 -14.70 -10.00
CA LEU A 16 -4.81 -14.69 -8.60
C LEU A 16 -3.92 -13.80 -7.73
N VAL A 17 -2.60 -13.86 -7.92
CA VAL A 17 -1.64 -12.98 -7.22
C VAL A 17 -1.88 -11.51 -7.56
N ILE A 18 -2.08 -11.18 -8.84
CA ILE A 18 -2.36 -9.81 -9.29
C ILE A 18 -3.66 -9.30 -8.65
N ASN A 19 -4.71 -10.11 -8.60
CA ASN A 19 -5.98 -9.73 -7.99
C ASN A 19 -5.84 -9.47 -6.49
N GLU A 20 -5.09 -10.31 -5.77
CA GLU A 20 -4.82 -10.12 -4.34
C GLU A 20 -3.99 -8.85 -4.07
N LEU A 21 -2.98 -8.58 -4.91
CA LEU A 21 -2.19 -7.35 -4.82
C LEU A 21 -3.06 -6.10 -5.07
N HIS A 22 -3.97 -6.13 -6.05
CA HIS A 22 -4.91 -5.03 -6.26
C HIS A 22 -5.85 -4.83 -5.07
N ARG A 23 -6.35 -5.92 -4.46
CA ARG A 23 -7.19 -5.87 -3.26
C ARG A 23 -6.46 -5.16 -2.11
N ARG A 24 -5.25 -5.60 -1.79
CA ARG A 24 -4.41 -4.97 -0.75
C ARG A 24 -4.05 -3.52 -1.06
N LEU A 25 -3.76 -3.21 -2.33
CA LEU A 25 -3.48 -1.84 -2.75
C LEU A 25 -4.69 -0.92 -2.51
N ALA A 26 -5.91 -1.41 -2.75
CA ALA A 26 -7.13 -0.66 -2.47
C ALA A 26 -7.31 -0.42 -0.96
N GLU A 27 -7.02 -1.40 -0.12
CA GLU A 27 -7.07 -1.30 1.35
C GLU A 27 -6.11 -0.23 1.87
N TYR A 28 -4.84 -0.28 1.49
CA TYR A 28 -3.86 0.72 1.93
C TYR A 28 -4.21 2.13 1.42
N LYS A 29 -4.70 2.26 0.17
CA LYS A 29 -5.17 3.55 -0.36
C LYS A 29 -6.36 4.10 0.43
N LEU A 30 -7.28 3.23 0.85
CA LEU A 30 -8.41 3.65 1.69
C LEU A 30 -7.93 4.11 3.06
N MET A 31 -7.05 3.35 3.70
CA MET A 31 -6.46 3.68 5.00
C MET A 31 -5.72 5.03 4.95
N ALA A 32 -4.82 5.24 3.98
CA ALA A 32 -4.12 6.50 3.81
C ALA A 32 -5.09 7.69 3.63
N LYS A 33 -6.18 7.51 2.86
CA LYS A 33 -7.22 8.54 2.69
C LYS A 33 -8.01 8.80 3.97
N MET A 34 -8.25 7.79 4.80
CA MET A 34 -8.93 7.94 6.08
C MET A 34 -8.10 8.81 7.03
N PHE A 35 -6.80 8.58 7.11
CA PHE A 35 -5.91 9.43 7.92
C PHE A 35 -5.80 10.85 7.38
N GLN A 36 -5.66 11.02 6.06
CA GLN A 36 -5.70 12.36 5.43
C GLN A 36 -6.97 13.13 5.79
N LYS A 37 -8.12 12.45 5.80
CA LYS A 37 -9.40 13.06 6.18
C LYS A 37 -9.48 13.36 7.68
N ARG A 38 -8.98 12.46 8.53
CA ARG A 38 -8.96 12.61 10.00
C ARG A 38 -8.14 13.83 10.41
N TYR A 39 -6.92 13.94 9.89
CA TYR A 39 -5.98 14.99 10.24
C TYR A 39 -6.09 16.25 9.37
N LYS A 40 -6.85 16.19 8.27
CA LYS A 40 -7.06 17.29 7.30
C LYS A 40 -5.74 17.83 6.72
N MET A 41 -4.78 16.94 6.56
CA MET A 41 -3.45 17.21 6.01
C MET A 41 -2.91 15.94 5.35
N ASP A 42 -1.81 16.05 4.61
CA ASP A 42 -1.08 14.87 4.15
C ASP A 42 -0.07 14.38 5.20
N PHE A 43 0.56 13.24 4.94
CA PHE A 43 1.47 12.59 5.89
C PHE A 43 2.78 13.38 6.10
N ASP A 44 3.27 14.05 5.07
CA ASP A 44 4.49 14.84 5.19
C ASP A 44 4.23 16.11 6.01
N GLU A 45 3.07 16.74 5.81
CA GLU A 45 2.61 17.83 6.66
C GLU A 45 2.42 17.36 8.11
N PHE A 46 1.80 16.20 8.34
CA PHE A 46 1.64 15.59 9.67
C PHE A 46 2.98 15.42 10.40
N LYS A 47 3.99 14.87 9.72
CA LYS A 47 5.36 14.73 10.26
C LYS A 47 5.98 16.09 10.55
N SER A 48 5.92 17.01 9.60
CA SER A 48 6.56 18.33 9.73
C SER A 48 6.01 19.15 10.90
N LYS A 49 4.71 18.99 11.18
CA LYS A 49 4.01 19.65 12.28
C LYS A 49 4.18 18.96 13.62
N LYS A 50 4.89 17.83 13.69
CA LYS A 50 5.08 17.04 14.92
C LYS A 50 3.75 16.77 15.62
N VAL A 51 2.73 16.34 14.86
CA VAL A 51 1.35 16.25 15.37
C VAL A 51 1.25 15.33 16.59
N VAL A 52 2.01 14.22 16.61
CA VAL A 52 2.15 13.33 17.78
C VAL A 52 2.56 14.11 19.04
N GLU A 53 3.61 14.93 18.94
CA GLU A 53 4.12 15.74 20.06
C GLU A 53 3.10 16.81 20.47
N SER A 54 2.40 17.40 19.50
CA SER A 54 1.38 18.44 19.74
C SER A 54 0.12 17.92 20.44
N LEU A 55 -0.12 16.60 20.37
CA LEU A 55 -1.23 15.90 21.01
C LEU A 55 -0.74 15.06 22.21
N ASP A 56 0.35 15.50 22.85
CA ASP A 56 0.91 14.93 24.09
C ASP A 56 1.23 13.43 23.99
N TYR A 57 1.69 12.98 22.82
CA TYR A 57 2.05 11.57 22.58
C TYR A 57 0.93 10.60 22.94
N SER A 58 -0.32 10.99 22.68
CA SER A 58 -1.43 10.07 22.90
C SER A 58 -1.21 8.81 22.07
N PHE A 59 -1.34 7.64 22.71
CA PHE A 59 -1.13 6.33 22.09
C PHE A 59 -1.90 6.18 20.76
N GLU A 60 -3.13 6.70 20.68
CA GLU A 60 -3.94 6.66 19.45
C GLU A 60 -3.27 7.38 18.28
N VAL A 61 -2.63 8.52 18.52
CA VAL A 61 -1.97 9.31 17.47
C VAL A 61 -0.64 8.69 17.05
N GLU A 62 0.06 8.00 17.96
CA GLU A 62 1.24 7.19 17.63
C GLU A 62 0.87 5.96 16.79
N GLU A 63 -0.22 5.28 17.13
CA GLU A 63 -0.76 4.17 16.37
C GLU A 63 -1.19 4.63 14.97
N ASP A 64 -1.96 5.73 14.88
CA ASP A 64 -2.35 6.34 13.61
C ASP A 64 -1.13 6.73 12.75
N TYR A 65 -0.05 7.24 13.36
CA TYR A 65 1.20 7.54 12.66
C TYR A 65 1.81 6.27 12.04
N CYS A 66 1.98 5.22 12.85
CA CYS A 66 2.57 3.97 12.42
C CYS A 66 1.76 3.31 11.30
N ASP A 67 0.43 3.27 11.46
CA ASP A 67 -0.48 2.69 10.49
C ASP A 67 -0.51 3.48 9.17
N TRP A 68 -0.44 4.81 9.25
CA TRP A 68 -0.39 5.65 8.06
C TRP A 68 0.92 5.47 7.30
N GLU A 69 2.05 5.42 8.01
CA GLU A 69 3.37 5.13 7.42
C GLU A 69 3.35 3.76 6.71
N LEU A 70 2.88 2.72 7.40
CA LEU A 70 2.74 1.37 6.85
C LEU A 70 1.85 1.35 5.59
N ALA A 71 0.75 2.10 5.58
CA ALA A 71 -0.12 2.19 4.43
C ALA A 71 0.58 2.80 3.21
N LEU A 72 1.35 3.87 3.40
CA LEU A 72 2.09 4.52 2.32
C LEU A 72 3.19 3.62 1.76
N ASP A 73 3.95 2.94 2.63
CA ASP A 73 4.97 1.97 2.22
C ASP A 73 4.37 0.77 1.50
N GLY A 74 3.23 0.27 1.98
CA GLY A 74 2.44 -0.78 1.33
C GLY A 74 1.98 -0.39 -0.07
N ILE A 75 1.50 0.85 -0.25
CA ILE A 75 1.12 1.39 -1.56
C ILE A 75 2.32 1.40 -2.52
N GLN A 76 3.47 1.91 -2.07
CA GLN A 76 4.66 1.99 -2.90
C GLN A 76 5.15 0.60 -3.32
N THR A 77 5.25 -0.31 -2.34
CA THR A 77 5.73 -1.68 -2.53
C THR A 77 4.83 -2.45 -3.50
N ILE A 78 3.52 -2.47 -3.25
CA ILE A 78 2.58 -3.22 -4.10
C ILE A 78 2.50 -2.62 -5.49
N SER A 79 2.54 -1.29 -5.62
CA SER A 79 2.56 -0.64 -6.93
C SER A 79 3.80 -1.01 -7.74
N ALA A 80 4.96 -1.16 -7.08
CA ALA A 80 6.18 -1.62 -7.73
C ALA A 80 6.08 -3.10 -8.15
N GLU A 81 5.53 -3.97 -7.31
CA GLU A 81 5.33 -5.38 -7.64
C GLU A 81 4.34 -5.58 -8.78
N LEU A 82 3.21 -4.87 -8.80
CA LEU A 82 2.26 -4.92 -9.91
C LEU A 82 2.90 -4.48 -11.24
N LYS A 83 3.77 -3.46 -11.22
CA LYS A 83 4.54 -3.05 -12.42
C LYS A 83 5.51 -4.12 -12.90
N LYS A 84 6.10 -4.90 -11.98
CA LYS A 84 6.97 -6.04 -12.35
C LYS A 84 6.13 -7.17 -12.96
N LEU A 85 4.98 -7.48 -12.36
CA LEU A 85 4.09 -8.55 -12.80
C LEU A 85 3.40 -8.26 -14.14
N ALA A 86 3.15 -7.00 -14.47
CA ALA A 86 2.64 -6.59 -15.79
C ALA A 86 3.55 -7.00 -16.97
N LYS A 87 4.81 -7.35 -16.71
CA LYS A 87 5.73 -7.89 -17.73
C LYS A 87 5.48 -9.37 -18.05
N TYR A 88 4.68 -10.05 -17.24
CA TYR A 88 4.43 -11.48 -17.32
C TYR A 88 2.97 -11.83 -17.67
N SER A 89 2.08 -10.83 -17.71
CA SER A 89 0.69 -10.95 -18.15
C SER A 89 0.57 -10.90 -19.67
#